data_AF-A0A2D9SZ85-F1
#
_entry.id   AF-A0A2D9SZ85-F1
#
_cell.length_a   1.000
_cell.length_b   1.000
_cell.length_c   1.000
_cell.angle_alpha   90.00
_cell.angle_beta   90.00
_cell.angle_gamma   90.00
#
_symmetry.space_group_name_H-M   'P 1'
#
loop_
_entity.id
_entity.type
_entity.pdbx_description
1 polymer ?
#
loop_
_entity_poly.entity_id
_entity_poly.type
_entity_poly.pdbx_seq_one_letter_code
_entity_poly.pdbx_strand_id
1 'polypeptide(L)'
;MDMARARKASKSSSKAGGKKAATGRGSKEAIEKRRVARHLNTLLAGKTSRPKLDGRTEKRRQRLLKELKDGKRGKAIKPIEVVQHVDELLKMGETLASLRRAGVKSRRTALNDEVAETVANAQKIYGFERDAWRMLGLDVDESGKVSEKKRPGRKPAAKKKTTRKKKA
;
A
#
# COMPACT_ATOMS: atom_id res chain seq x y z
N MET A 1 -73.18 4.59 43.30
CA MET A 1 -71.87 3.95 43.00
C MET A 1 -70.82 5.05 43.04
N ASP A 2 -70.54 5.61 44.20
CA ASP A 2 -69.69 5.10 45.29
C ASP A 2 -68.24 5.54 45.17
N MET A 3 -67.78 6.03 46.31
CA MET A 3 -66.49 6.64 46.63
C MET A 3 -65.28 5.78 46.24
N ALA A 4 -64.12 6.41 46.01
CA ALA A 4 -63.00 6.32 46.97
C ALA A 4 -61.75 7.09 46.51
N ARG A 5 -61.33 7.93 47.43
CA ARG A 5 -60.10 8.72 47.52
C ARG A 5 -58.93 7.81 47.91
N ALA A 6 -57.77 7.96 47.27
CA ALA A 6 -56.51 7.57 47.91
C ALA A 6 -55.37 8.51 47.48
N ARG A 7 -55.07 9.46 48.36
CA ARG A 7 -53.84 10.25 48.38
C ARG A 7 -52.70 9.37 48.90
N LYS A 8 -51.50 9.49 48.33
CA LYS A 8 -50.28 9.38 49.14
C LYS A 8 -49.24 10.39 48.69
N ALA A 9 -49.16 11.47 49.46
CA ALA A 9 -48.02 12.38 49.50
C ALA A 9 -47.00 11.86 50.53
N SER A 10 -45.81 12.49 50.50
CA SER A 10 -44.60 12.31 51.34
C SER A 10 -43.54 11.39 50.72
N LYS A 11 -42.25 11.73 50.68
CA LYS A 11 -41.52 12.80 51.36
C LYS A 11 -40.23 13.11 50.58
N SER A 12 -39.89 14.39 50.57
CA SER A 12 -38.62 15.01 50.19
C SER A 12 -37.38 14.35 50.79
N SER A 13 -36.27 14.34 50.05
CA SER A 13 -35.00 14.98 50.49
C SER A 13 -33.89 14.86 49.43
N SER A 14 -33.59 16.01 48.83
CA SER A 14 -32.22 16.54 48.61
C SER A 14 -31.05 15.55 48.43
N LYS A 15 -30.43 15.57 47.25
CA LYS A 15 -28.99 15.92 47.17
C LYS A 15 -28.62 16.54 45.83
N ALA A 16 -28.11 17.76 45.96
CA ALA A 16 -27.55 18.58 44.90
C ALA A 16 -26.26 17.99 44.31
N GLY A 17 -25.96 18.40 43.08
CA GLY A 17 -24.59 18.68 42.64
C GLY A 17 -23.99 17.70 41.64
N GLY A 18 -24.02 18.07 40.35
CA GLY A 18 -23.19 17.43 39.32
C GLY A 18 -23.37 18.08 37.95
N LYS A 19 -22.49 19.03 37.64
CA LYS A 19 -22.44 19.86 36.42
C LYS A 19 -22.51 19.06 35.11
N LYS A 20 -23.09 19.67 34.07
CA LYS A 20 -23.01 19.24 32.66
C LYS A 20 -21.56 19.23 32.14
N ALA A 21 -21.36 18.40 31.09
CA ALA A 21 -20.21 18.24 30.16
C ALA A 21 -19.31 17.02 30.46
N ALA A 22 -18.93 16.15 29.52
CA ALA A 22 -18.83 16.27 28.08
C ALA A 22 -19.05 14.92 27.36
N THR A 23 -19.44 15.04 26.10
CA THR A 23 -19.56 14.03 25.05
C THR A 23 -18.53 12.87 25.09
N GLY A 24 -19.02 11.65 25.30
CA GLY A 24 -18.83 10.50 24.38
C GLY A 24 -17.43 10.08 23.91
N ARG A 25 -16.33 10.42 24.60
CA ARG A 25 -15.01 9.83 24.37
C ARG A 25 -14.45 9.43 25.73
N GLY A 26 -14.27 8.11 25.92
CA GLY A 26 -14.00 7.48 27.22
C GLY A 26 -12.84 8.08 28.02
N SER A 27 -12.67 7.59 29.26
CA SER A 27 -11.66 8.07 30.22
C SER A 27 -10.28 8.30 29.59
N LYS A 28 -9.52 9.28 30.11
CA LYS A 28 -8.18 9.63 29.60
C LYS A 28 -7.29 8.38 29.44
N GLU A 29 -7.33 7.49 30.43
CA GLU A 29 -6.65 6.20 30.37
C GLU A 29 -7.10 5.31 29.21
N ALA A 30 -8.40 5.26 28.89
CA ALA A 30 -8.90 4.44 27.79
C ALA A 30 -8.43 4.99 26.44
N ILE A 31 -8.31 6.32 26.29
CA ILE A 31 -7.76 6.95 25.09
C ILE A 31 -6.27 6.64 24.97
N GLU A 32 -5.54 6.72 26.07
CA GLU A 32 -4.10 6.47 26.12
C GLU A 32 -3.78 4.99 25.84
N LYS A 33 -4.52 4.06 26.45
CA LYS A 33 -4.45 2.62 26.14
C LYS A 33 -4.70 2.34 24.66
N ARG A 34 -5.69 3.00 24.03
CA ARG A 34 -5.94 2.88 22.59
C ARG A 34 -4.81 3.49 21.75
N ARG A 35 -4.22 4.61 22.17
CA ARG A 35 -3.10 5.27 21.48
C ARG A 35 -1.86 4.38 21.51
N VAL A 36 -1.50 3.87 22.68
CA VAL A 36 -0.37 2.95 22.87
C VAL A 36 -0.59 1.67 22.09
N ALA A 37 -1.77 1.03 22.17
CA ALA A 37 -2.06 -0.19 21.42
C ALA A 37 -1.94 0.02 19.90
N ARG A 38 -2.45 1.14 19.36
CA ARG A 38 -2.30 1.47 17.93
C ARG A 38 -0.84 1.67 17.54
N HIS A 39 -0.08 2.39 18.36
CA HIS A 39 1.33 2.66 18.10
C HIS A 39 2.17 1.39 18.15
N LEU A 40 1.98 0.58 19.20
CA LEU A 40 2.61 -0.73 19.37
C LEU A 40 2.29 -1.66 18.20
N ASN A 41 1.02 -1.77 17.80
CA ASN A 41 0.63 -2.57 16.64
C ASN A 41 1.21 -2.04 15.33
N THR A 42 1.45 -0.73 15.21
CA THR A 42 2.10 -0.18 14.02
C THR A 42 3.58 -0.56 13.97
N LEU A 43 4.27 -0.51 15.10
CA LEU A 43 5.69 -0.87 15.22
C LEU A 43 5.92 -2.38 15.09
N LEU A 44 5.13 -3.20 15.77
CA LEU A 44 5.35 -4.65 15.88
C LEU A 44 4.66 -5.47 14.79
N ALA A 45 3.53 -5.04 14.23
CA ALA A 45 2.86 -5.81 13.19
C ALA A 45 3.58 -5.74 11.83
N GLY A 46 4.74 -5.08 11.74
CA GLY A 46 5.51 -4.95 10.50
C GLY A 46 4.72 -4.31 9.36
N LYS A 47 3.57 -3.67 9.67
CA LYS A 47 2.90 -2.80 8.72
C LYS A 47 3.88 -1.67 8.53
N THR A 48 4.58 -1.72 7.42
CA THR A 48 5.26 -0.61 6.75
C THR A 48 4.20 0.47 6.48
N SER A 49 3.72 1.08 7.57
CA SER A 49 2.94 2.28 7.53
C SER A 49 3.92 3.28 6.98
N ARG A 50 3.76 3.58 5.69
CA ARG A 50 4.57 4.54 4.97
C ARG A 50 4.77 5.75 5.87
N PRO A 51 5.97 6.36 5.87
CA PRO A 51 6.18 7.59 6.62
C PRO A 51 5.07 8.56 6.27
N LYS A 52 4.50 9.23 7.27
CA LYS A 52 3.37 10.14 7.06
C LYS A 52 3.85 11.29 6.20
N LEU A 53 3.58 11.21 4.90
CA LEU A 53 4.00 12.20 3.92
C LEU A 53 3.25 13.51 4.17
N ASP A 54 3.92 14.63 3.87
CA ASP A 54 3.28 15.94 3.82
C ASP A 54 2.13 15.93 2.80
N GLY A 55 1.11 16.76 3.02
CA GLY A 55 -0.09 16.84 2.17
C GLY A 55 0.22 17.13 0.70
N ARG A 56 1.28 17.90 0.41
CA ARG A 56 1.73 18.15 -0.98
C ARG A 56 2.37 16.91 -1.60
N THR A 57 3.21 16.23 -0.84
CA THR A 57 3.90 15.01 -1.28
C THR A 57 2.92 13.85 -1.47
N GLU A 58 1.93 13.72 -0.59
CA GLU A 58 0.87 12.71 -0.71
C GLU A 58 0.01 12.96 -1.96
N LYS A 59 -0.35 14.22 -2.26
CA LYS A 59 -1.03 14.57 -3.53
C LYS A 59 -0.20 14.21 -4.75
N ARG A 60 1.11 14.53 -4.75
CA ARG A 60 2.03 14.17 -5.84
C ARG A 60 2.09 12.65 -6.01
N ARG A 61 2.27 11.92 -4.93
CA ARG A 61 2.29 10.45 -4.88
C ARG A 61 1.01 9.85 -5.49
N GLN A 62 -0.16 10.34 -5.08
CA GLN A 62 -1.43 9.88 -5.60
C GLN A 62 -1.58 10.16 -7.10
N ARG A 63 -1.13 11.33 -7.57
CA ARG A 63 -1.10 11.66 -9.00
C ARG A 63 -0.22 10.69 -9.78
N LEU A 64 1.02 10.46 -9.35
CA LEU A 64 1.95 9.53 -10.02
C LEU A 64 1.38 8.11 -10.09
N LEU A 65 0.77 7.63 -9.00
CA LEU A 65 0.11 6.33 -8.97
C LEU A 65 -1.08 6.25 -9.93
N LYS A 66 -1.85 7.32 -10.07
CA LYS A 66 -2.96 7.39 -11.03
C LYS A 66 -2.43 7.37 -12.46
N GLU A 67 -1.43 8.18 -12.76
CA GLU A 67 -0.81 8.25 -14.09
C GLU A 67 -0.17 6.90 -14.50
N LEU A 68 0.43 6.18 -13.56
CA LEU A 68 0.97 4.84 -13.80
C LEU A 68 -0.10 3.77 -14.08
N LYS A 69 -1.34 3.96 -13.60
CA LYS A 69 -2.44 3.01 -13.82
C LYS A 69 -3.24 3.32 -15.06
N ASP A 70 -3.67 4.58 -15.15
CA ASP A 70 -4.67 5.03 -16.13
C ASP A 70 -4.02 5.72 -17.33
N GLY A 71 -2.71 5.98 -17.25
CA GLY A 71 -2.00 6.78 -18.23
C GLY A 71 -2.12 8.29 -17.97
N LYS A 72 -1.55 9.07 -18.88
CA LYS A 72 -1.44 10.53 -18.78
C LYS A 72 -2.22 11.16 -19.91
N ARG A 73 -3.15 12.07 -19.58
CA ARG A 73 -4.00 12.79 -20.56
C ARG A 73 -4.75 11.84 -21.51
N GLY A 74 -5.30 10.74 -20.99
CA GLY A 74 -6.05 9.75 -21.77
C GLY A 74 -5.20 8.88 -22.70
N LYS A 75 -3.87 8.98 -22.63
CA LYS A 75 -2.94 8.13 -23.39
C LYS A 75 -2.15 7.23 -22.44
N ALA A 76 -1.78 6.05 -22.93
CA ALA A 76 -0.87 5.18 -22.20
C ALA A 76 0.43 5.92 -21.84
N ILE A 77 0.89 5.74 -20.60
CA ILE A 77 2.12 6.36 -20.12
C ILE A 77 3.33 5.86 -20.92
N LYS A 78 4.24 6.78 -21.25
CA LYS A 78 5.46 6.43 -22.03
C LYS A 78 6.42 5.60 -21.18
N PRO A 79 7.24 4.71 -21.76
CA PRO A 79 8.19 3.89 -21.00
C PRO A 79 9.13 4.70 -20.11
N ILE A 80 9.68 5.81 -20.61
CA ILE A 80 10.56 6.67 -19.80
C ILE A 80 9.82 7.34 -18.63
N GLU A 81 8.56 7.74 -18.83
CA GLU A 81 7.73 8.31 -17.77
C GLU A 81 7.40 7.25 -16.70
N VAL A 82 7.23 5.97 -17.08
CA VAL A 82 7.08 4.87 -16.12
C VAL A 82 8.29 4.80 -15.20
N VAL A 83 9.51 4.80 -15.76
CA VAL A 83 10.74 4.72 -14.97
C VAL A 83 10.87 5.94 -14.05
N GLN A 84 10.66 7.14 -14.59
CA GLN A 84 10.69 8.38 -13.80
C GLN A 84 9.69 8.39 -12.64
N HIS A 85 8.43 8.02 -12.90
CA HIS A 85 7.39 8.04 -11.86
C HIS A 85 7.63 6.97 -10.80
N VAL A 86 8.16 5.81 -11.19
CA VAL A 86 8.52 4.76 -10.25
C VAL A 86 9.73 5.17 -9.41
N ASP A 87 10.77 5.73 -10.02
CA ASP A 87 11.94 6.27 -9.32
C ASP A 87 11.54 7.31 -8.26
N GLU A 88 10.67 8.27 -8.62
CA GLU A 88 10.14 9.25 -7.67
C GLU A 88 9.39 8.58 -6.51
N LEU A 89 8.55 7.58 -6.80
CA LEU A 89 7.79 6.87 -5.79
C LEU A 89 8.71 6.06 -4.86
N LEU A 90 9.73 5.40 -5.40
CA LEU A 90 10.74 4.68 -4.61
C LEU A 90 11.49 5.64 -3.68
N LYS A 91 11.89 6.82 -4.19
CA LYS A 91 12.51 7.89 -3.38
C LYS A 91 11.58 8.44 -2.28
N MET A 92 10.26 8.37 -2.47
CA MET A 92 9.26 8.69 -1.44
C MET A 92 9.01 7.54 -0.44
N GLY A 93 9.77 6.43 -0.53
CA GLY A 93 9.64 5.27 0.34
C GLY A 93 8.57 4.27 -0.10
N GLU A 94 8.09 4.35 -1.35
CA GLU A 94 7.30 3.25 -1.91
C GLU A 94 8.18 2.03 -2.21
N THR A 95 7.52 0.88 -2.27
CA THR A 95 8.16 -0.37 -2.72
C THR A 95 7.46 -0.86 -3.97
N LEU A 96 8.17 -1.59 -4.84
CA LEU A 96 7.56 -2.22 -6.03
C LEU A 96 6.35 -3.11 -5.65
N ALA A 97 6.40 -3.78 -4.51
CA ALA A 97 5.29 -4.58 -3.99
C ALA A 97 4.06 -3.73 -3.65
N SER A 98 4.28 -2.53 -3.10
CA SER A 98 3.23 -1.55 -2.82
C SER A 98 2.61 -1.01 -4.12
N LEU A 99 3.43 -0.69 -5.12
CA LEU A 99 2.96 -0.23 -6.43
C LEU A 99 2.09 -1.28 -7.13
N ARG A 100 2.52 -2.55 -7.13
CA ARG A 100 1.74 -3.66 -7.68
C ARG A 100 0.42 -3.87 -6.92
N ARG A 101 0.43 -3.79 -5.59
CA ARG A 101 -0.79 -3.84 -4.76
C ARG A 101 -1.74 -2.68 -5.04
N ALA A 102 -1.20 -1.50 -5.37
CA ALA A 102 -2.00 -0.38 -5.82
C ALA A 102 -2.62 -0.61 -7.20
N GLY A 103 -2.22 -1.62 -7.95
CA GLY A 103 -2.75 -1.95 -9.29
C GLY A 103 -1.89 -1.46 -10.44
N VAL A 104 -0.69 -0.94 -10.18
CA VAL A 104 0.26 -0.59 -11.26
C VAL A 104 0.74 -1.88 -11.94
N LYS A 105 0.48 -1.99 -13.25
CA LYS A 105 0.87 -3.15 -14.04
C LYS A 105 2.31 -3.00 -14.54
N SER A 106 3.06 -4.09 -14.52
CA SER A 106 4.37 -4.13 -15.19
C SER A 106 4.16 -4.29 -16.69
N ARG A 107 4.84 -3.45 -17.46
CA ARG A 107 4.95 -3.60 -18.92
C ARG A 107 6.17 -4.45 -19.18
N ARG A 108 6.08 -5.45 -20.06
CA ARG A 108 7.26 -6.21 -20.48
C ARG A 108 7.77 -5.63 -21.79
N THR A 109 9.04 -5.31 -21.82
CA THR A 109 9.77 -4.89 -23.02
C THR A 109 10.69 -6.05 -23.40
N ALA A 110 10.65 -6.46 -24.67
CA ALA A 110 11.62 -7.42 -25.18
C ALA A 110 12.99 -6.74 -25.23
N LEU A 111 14.02 -7.42 -24.75
CA LEU A 111 15.38 -6.91 -24.81
C LEU A 111 15.96 -7.19 -26.21
N ASN A 112 16.41 -6.13 -26.85
CA ASN A 112 17.29 -6.17 -28.01
C ASN A 112 18.50 -5.27 -27.72
N ASP A 113 19.51 -5.30 -28.59
CA ASP A 113 20.76 -4.57 -28.36
C ASP A 113 20.53 -3.05 -28.27
N GLU A 114 19.69 -2.50 -29.15
CA GLU A 114 19.32 -1.08 -29.14
C GLU A 114 18.64 -0.63 -27.83
N VAL A 115 17.73 -1.45 -27.29
CA VAL A 115 17.06 -1.20 -26.00
C VAL A 115 18.08 -1.30 -24.87
N ALA A 116 18.99 -2.29 -24.90
CA ALA A 116 20.03 -2.44 -23.90
C ALA A 116 20.93 -1.18 -23.84
N GLU A 117 21.41 -0.72 -25.00
CA GLU A 117 22.23 0.48 -25.11
C GLU A 117 21.50 1.74 -24.64
N THR A 118 20.25 1.92 -25.09
CA THR A 118 19.42 3.06 -24.70
C THR A 118 19.18 3.09 -23.20
N VAL A 119 18.89 1.94 -22.58
CA VAL A 119 18.65 1.83 -21.14
C VAL A 119 19.94 2.06 -20.35
N ALA A 120 21.07 1.52 -20.80
CA ALA A 120 22.37 1.77 -20.18
C ALA A 120 22.74 3.26 -20.23
N ASN A 121 22.50 3.92 -21.36
CA ASN A 121 22.73 5.36 -21.51
C ASN A 121 21.78 6.17 -20.64
N ALA A 122 20.49 5.83 -20.60
CA ALA A 122 19.53 6.47 -19.72
C ALA A 122 19.89 6.29 -18.24
N GLN A 123 20.37 5.11 -17.85
CA GLN A 123 20.86 4.86 -16.49
C GLN A 123 22.04 5.77 -16.14
N LYS A 124 23.00 5.95 -17.06
CA LYS A 124 24.15 6.85 -16.87
C LYS A 124 23.74 8.31 -16.75
N ILE A 125 22.78 8.76 -17.58
CA ILE A 125 22.34 10.15 -17.63
C ILE A 125 21.49 10.53 -16.42
N TYR A 126 20.50 9.71 -16.06
CA TYR A 126 19.49 10.07 -15.07
C TYR A 126 19.76 9.48 -13.69
N GLY A 127 20.55 8.40 -13.59
CA GLY A 127 20.83 7.74 -12.32
C GLY A 127 19.58 7.19 -11.63
N PHE A 128 18.65 6.61 -12.40
CA PHE A 128 17.42 6.05 -11.84
C PHE A 128 17.70 4.91 -10.86
N GLU A 129 16.81 4.74 -9.89
CA GLU A 129 16.78 3.55 -9.06
C GLU A 129 16.68 2.29 -9.94
N ARG A 130 17.58 1.33 -9.72
CA ARG A 130 17.65 0.07 -10.50
C ARG A 130 16.31 -0.67 -10.50
N ASP A 131 15.60 -0.59 -9.37
CA ASP A 131 14.28 -1.19 -9.20
C ASP A 131 13.20 -0.58 -10.10
N ALA A 132 13.37 0.66 -10.58
CA ALA A 132 12.41 1.30 -11.47
C ALA A 132 12.33 0.60 -12.84
N TRP A 133 13.46 0.15 -13.38
CA TRP A 133 13.53 -0.61 -14.63
C TRP A 133 12.77 -1.94 -14.59
N ARG A 134 12.60 -2.50 -13.40
CA ARG A 134 11.86 -3.76 -13.19
C ARG A 134 10.38 -3.64 -13.52
N MET A 135 9.83 -2.42 -13.55
CA MET A 135 8.47 -2.18 -14.01
C MET A 135 8.33 -2.35 -15.52
N LEU A 136 9.41 -2.19 -16.28
CA LEU A 136 9.51 -2.46 -17.71
C LEU A 136 9.97 -3.90 -18.04
N GLY A 137 10.17 -4.74 -17.01
CA GLY A 137 10.67 -6.10 -17.16
C GLY A 137 12.18 -6.20 -17.37
N LEU A 138 12.89 -5.09 -17.20
CA LEU A 138 14.33 -4.99 -17.36
C LEU A 138 15.01 -4.99 -15.98
N ASP A 139 16.24 -5.48 -15.92
CA ASP A 139 17.09 -5.41 -14.74
C ASP A 139 18.42 -4.77 -15.13
N VAL A 140 18.89 -3.83 -14.32
CA VAL A 140 20.14 -3.10 -14.53
C VAL A 140 21.04 -3.36 -13.34
N ASP A 141 22.25 -3.87 -13.59
CA ASP A 141 23.23 -4.14 -12.54
C ASP A 141 24.06 -2.89 -12.16
N GLU A 142 25.02 -3.07 -11.25
CA GLU A 142 25.90 -1.99 -10.78
C GLU A 142 26.86 -1.48 -11.86
N SER A 143 27.18 -2.35 -12.81
CA SER A 143 28.02 -2.04 -13.96
C SER A 143 27.24 -1.37 -15.09
N GLY A 144 25.91 -1.23 -14.95
CA GLY A 144 25.03 -0.66 -15.97
C GLY A 144 24.64 -1.64 -17.08
N LYS A 145 24.92 -2.93 -16.92
CA LYS A 145 24.52 -3.97 -17.86
C LYS A 145 23.02 -4.23 -17.71
N VAL A 146 22.34 -4.33 -18.85
CA VAL A 146 20.89 -4.54 -18.92
C VAL A 146 20.60 -6.00 -19.23
N SER A 147 19.66 -6.59 -18.49
CA SER A 147 19.21 -7.97 -18.71
C SER A 147 17.69 -8.07 -18.59
N GLU A 148 17.11 -9.10 -19.22
CA GLU A 148 15.70 -9.39 -19.01
C GLU A 148 15.46 -10.01 -17.65
N LYS A 149 14.40 -9.54 -16.97
CA LYS A 149 13.97 -10.15 -15.72
C LYS A 149 13.35 -11.53 -15.99
N LYS A 150 14.16 -12.57 -15.91
CA LYS A 150 13.68 -13.95 -15.80
C LYS A 150 12.85 -14.08 -14.52
N ARG A 151 11.57 -14.43 -14.64
CA ARG A 151 10.80 -14.88 -13.46
C ARG A 151 11.51 -16.14 -12.94
N PRO A 152 11.61 -16.37 -11.63
CA PRO A 152 11.99 -17.68 -11.14
C PRO A 152 11.04 -18.68 -11.80
N GLY A 153 11.61 -19.58 -12.61
CA GLY A 153 10.83 -20.53 -13.37
C GLY A 153 9.91 -21.26 -12.40
N ARG A 154 8.60 -21.20 -12.66
CA ARG A 154 7.65 -22.08 -11.98
C ARG A 154 8.12 -23.49 -12.35
N LYS A 155 8.79 -24.20 -11.44
CA LYS A 155 9.20 -25.59 -11.67
C LYS A 155 7.99 -26.30 -12.25
N PRO A 156 8.10 -26.95 -13.42
CA PRO A 156 6.96 -27.65 -14.00
C PRO A 156 6.46 -28.62 -12.93
N ALA A 157 5.16 -28.55 -12.61
CA ALA A 157 4.56 -29.47 -11.66
C ALA A 157 4.89 -30.89 -12.13
N ALA A 158 5.67 -31.62 -11.32
CA ALA A 158 6.04 -32.98 -11.64
C ALA A 158 4.74 -33.77 -11.89
N LYS A 159 4.48 -34.16 -13.13
CA LYS A 159 3.35 -35.02 -13.48
C LYS A 159 3.54 -36.32 -12.72
N LYS A 160 2.82 -36.51 -11.60
CA LYS A 160 2.72 -37.81 -10.93
C LYS A 160 2.19 -38.80 -11.97
N LYS A 161 3.05 -39.70 -12.45
CA LYS A 161 2.64 -40.88 -13.22
C LYS A 161 1.76 -41.73 -12.30
N THR A 162 0.44 -41.65 -12.49
CA THR A 162 -0.49 -42.60 -11.88
C THR A 162 -0.29 -43.94 -12.56
N THR A 163 0.41 -44.85 -11.91
CA THR A 163 0.50 -46.26 -12.29
C THR A 163 -0.89 -46.90 -12.07
N ARG A 164 -1.69 -47.00 -13.14
CA ARG A 164 -2.87 -47.88 -13.15
C ARG A 164 -2.38 -49.32 -13.12
N LYS A 165 -2.39 -49.93 -11.94
CA LYS A 165 -2.19 -51.37 -11.75
C LYS A 165 -3.42 -52.07 -12.34
N LYS A 166 -3.28 -52.67 -13.53
CA LYS A 166 -4.26 -53.63 -14.05
C LYS A 166 -4.26 -54.84 -13.10
N LYS A 167 -5.41 -55.13 -12.47
CA LYS A 167 -5.69 -56.44 -11.91
C LYS A 167 -6.13 -57.34 -13.07
N ALA A 168 -5.40 -58.43 -13.28
CA ALA A 168 -5.90 -59.65 -13.89
C ALA A 168 -6.27 -60.59 -12.74
#